data_AF-A0A356LD99-F1
#
_entry.id   AF-A0A356LD99-F1
#
_cell.length_a   1.000
_cell.length_b   1.000
_cell.length_c   1.000
_cell.angle_alpha   90.00
_cell.angle_beta   90.00
_cell.angle_gamma   90.00
#
_symmetry.space_group_name_H-M   'P 1'
#
loop_
_entity.id
_entity.type
_entity.pdbx_description
1 polymer ?
#
loop_
_entity_poly.entity_id
_entity_poly.type
_entity_poly.pdbx_seq_one_letter_code
_entity_poly.pdbx_strand_id
1 'polypeptide(L)'
;MSYPPLSGLPINSDTLSELQKNLSGLNPLQTAWLSGYLWARSQQMDAPVAASASVAAAPGTPEQASPVLILSASQTGNARRVAQSLQDKLKAAGVASVLKNAGDYKSRQLASERLVLVVVSTQGDGEPPEEALTLHKALFGKKPPEVKSLQFAVLGLGDSSYPDFCQAGKDFDSRLEQLGAQRLFERVDCDLDYQATADQWVEKTVAWLVEHESRNTAATSAPASVSGLVNEPQVHAQIYTREKPFTATILTNQKITSRDSLKDVRHLEFDLADSGIRYQPGDALGVWFRNDPALVDSILSSTGVDGAANVTLADGKTQVGVRYALIHHLDITQNTPAFVKGYAQITQDPGLLELVADNKALQDYIADTPIDTVLRRVPQVLTAQQLCNLLRPLTPRLYSIASAQEEVGDEVHITVALVEYEQDTIQYQGGASGYLNRRLEAGDEVDIFIEPSAHFRLPQDAQTPIIMIGAGTGIAPFRAFMQKRDAQDQEGDNWLIFGNQSFKDDFLYQLEWQQLAKSERLSRYSFAWSRDQQEKVYVQHKLLQEGTQLWQWLQRGAHLYVCGDASRMAKDVEAALLEVIASEGGLSVDDADAYLDELRESHRYQRDVY
;
A
#
# COMPACT_ATOMS: atom_id res chain seq x y z
N MET A 1 32.54 -13.81 41.56
CA MET A 1 31.70 -13.82 42.78
C MET A 1 31.39 -15.26 43.10
N SER A 2 31.80 -15.74 44.27
CA SER A 2 31.53 -17.12 44.71
C SER A 2 30.05 -17.23 45.08
N TYR A 3 29.30 -18.10 44.40
CA TYR A 3 27.90 -18.35 44.71
C TYR A 3 27.76 -18.95 46.13
N PRO A 4 26.68 -18.63 46.86
CA PRO A 4 26.45 -19.22 48.18
C PRO A 4 26.39 -20.76 48.06
N PRO A 5 26.94 -21.50 49.03
CA PRO A 5 26.94 -22.96 48.97
C PRO A 5 25.50 -23.48 49.03
N LEU A 6 25.17 -24.39 48.12
CA LEU A 6 23.84 -25.03 48.03
C LEU A 6 23.48 -25.88 49.26
N SER A 7 24.39 -26.04 50.23
CA SER A 7 24.26 -26.85 51.45
C SER A 7 23.18 -26.41 52.43
N GLY A 8 22.43 -25.32 52.15
CA GLY A 8 21.35 -24.81 52.99
C GLY A 8 19.93 -25.01 52.41
N LEU A 9 19.78 -25.64 51.24
CA LEU A 9 18.46 -25.88 50.66
C LEU A 9 17.78 -27.09 51.33
N PRO A 10 16.46 -27.04 51.64
CA PRO A 10 15.72 -28.13 52.28
C PRO A 10 15.36 -29.25 51.29
N ILE A 11 16.37 -29.80 50.63
CA ILE A 11 16.28 -30.90 49.65
C ILE A 11 17.29 -31.98 50.05
N ASN A 12 16.95 -33.25 49.81
CA ASN A 12 17.81 -34.36 50.21
C ASN A 12 19.15 -34.38 49.43
N SER A 13 20.14 -35.09 49.97
CA SER A 13 21.51 -35.10 49.44
C SER A 13 21.62 -35.65 48.00
N ASP A 14 20.76 -36.58 47.64
CA ASP A 14 20.78 -37.24 46.34
C ASP A 14 20.23 -36.31 45.25
N THR A 15 19.10 -35.66 45.52
CA THR A 15 18.50 -34.63 44.67
C THR A 15 19.40 -33.41 44.53
N LEU A 16 20.09 -33.01 45.61
CA LEU A 16 21.03 -31.89 45.57
C LEU A 16 22.25 -32.19 44.68
N SER A 17 22.74 -33.44 44.69
CA SER A 17 23.85 -33.89 43.85
C SER A 17 23.46 -33.94 42.36
N GLU A 18 22.26 -34.43 42.04
CA GLU A 18 21.74 -34.39 40.66
C GLU A 18 21.51 -32.97 40.16
N LEU A 19 20.99 -32.09 41.01
CA LEU A 19 20.73 -30.69 40.67
C LEU A 19 22.03 -29.94 40.39
N GLN A 20 23.07 -30.16 41.21
CA GLN A 20 24.42 -29.62 40.97
C GLN A 20 25.01 -30.12 39.64
N LYS A 21 24.86 -31.41 39.33
CA LYS A 21 25.34 -31.99 38.07
C LYS A 21 24.66 -31.35 36.86
N ASN A 22 23.33 -31.17 36.91
CA ASN A 22 22.56 -30.61 35.80
C ASN A 22 22.73 -29.08 35.63
N LEU A 23 23.02 -28.36 36.72
CA LEU A 23 23.27 -26.91 36.66
C LEU A 23 24.68 -26.55 36.14
N SER A 24 25.64 -27.47 36.25
CA SER A 24 27.05 -27.20 35.90
C SER A 24 27.32 -26.92 34.41
N GLY A 25 26.38 -27.27 33.52
CA GLY A 25 26.50 -27.06 32.07
C GLY A 25 25.70 -25.87 31.50
N LEU A 26 25.03 -25.08 32.35
CA LEU A 26 24.15 -24.00 31.88
C LEU A 26 24.88 -22.67 31.74
N ASN A 27 24.54 -21.92 30.68
CA ASN A 27 24.98 -20.54 30.51
C ASN A 27 24.09 -19.55 31.31
N PRO A 28 24.51 -18.28 31.50
CA PRO A 28 23.77 -17.31 32.31
C PRO A 28 22.31 -17.09 31.89
N LEU A 29 22.02 -17.12 30.58
CA LEU A 29 20.67 -16.96 30.05
C LEU A 29 19.78 -18.17 30.39
N GLN A 30 20.33 -19.38 30.29
CA GLN A 30 19.64 -20.62 30.63
C GLN A 30 19.39 -20.72 32.14
N THR A 31 20.32 -20.26 32.98
CA THR A 31 20.12 -20.19 34.44
C THR A 31 19.01 -19.21 34.80
N ALA A 32 18.95 -18.04 34.14
CA ALA A 32 17.88 -17.07 34.34
C ALA A 32 16.50 -17.64 33.97
N TRP A 33 16.40 -18.33 32.82
CA TRP A 33 15.17 -19.01 32.39
C TRP A 33 14.70 -20.08 33.38
N LEU A 34 15.62 -20.92 33.86
CA LEU A 34 15.29 -21.98 34.81
C LEU A 34 14.80 -21.41 36.15
N SER A 35 15.38 -20.29 36.60
CA SER A 35 14.93 -19.61 37.82
C SER A 35 13.49 -19.11 37.71
N GLY A 36 13.11 -18.53 36.55
CA GLY A 36 11.74 -18.08 36.28
C GLY A 36 10.74 -19.24 36.23
N TYR A 37 11.13 -20.35 35.59
CA TYR A 37 10.28 -21.55 35.52
C TYR A 37 10.01 -22.17 36.89
N LEU A 38 11.05 -22.33 37.73
CA LEU A 38 10.91 -22.89 39.08
C LEU A 38 10.10 -21.98 39.99
N TRP A 39 10.25 -20.67 39.85
CA TRP A 39 9.44 -19.68 40.59
C TRP A 39 7.96 -19.78 40.22
N ALA A 40 7.64 -19.81 38.92
CA ALA A 40 6.26 -19.96 38.44
C ALA A 40 5.62 -21.26 38.94
N ARG A 41 6.38 -22.35 38.97
CA ARG A 41 5.90 -23.65 39.47
C ARG A 41 5.69 -23.67 40.99
N SER A 42 6.49 -22.94 41.75
CA SER A 42 6.31 -22.81 43.21
C SER A 42 4.99 -22.12 43.58
N GLN A 43 4.54 -21.18 42.74
CA GLN A 43 3.28 -20.45 42.94
C GLN A 43 2.03 -21.31 42.64
N GLN A 44 2.18 -22.46 41.98
CA GLN A 44 1.08 -23.39 41.70
C GLN A 44 0.83 -24.40 42.85
N MET A 45 1.67 -24.43 43.89
CA MET A 45 1.55 -25.40 44.99
C MET A 45 0.67 -24.94 46.17
N ASP A 46 0.23 -23.67 46.22
CA ASP A 46 -0.58 -23.12 47.33
C ASP A 46 -2.10 -23.04 47.04
N ALA A 47 -2.59 -23.67 45.96
CA ALA A 47 -4.02 -23.83 45.72
C ALA A 47 -4.56 -25.09 46.44
N PRO A 48 -5.62 -25.01 47.26
CA PRO A 48 -6.13 -26.15 48.00
C PRO A 48 -6.67 -27.23 47.06
N VAL A 49 -6.12 -28.43 47.19
CA VAL A 49 -6.52 -29.64 46.47
C VAL A 49 -7.84 -30.17 47.05
N ALA A 50 -8.94 -29.97 46.33
CA ALA A 50 -10.15 -30.76 46.54
C ALA A 50 -9.97 -32.14 45.87
N ALA A 51 -10.21 -33.18 46.64
CA ALA A 51 -9.95 -34.58 46.30
C ALA A 51 -10.67 -35.05 45.03
N SER A 52 -9.90 -35.66 44.12
CA SER A 52 -10.37 -36.36 42.93
C SER A 52 -11.01 -37.70 43.31
N ALA A 53 -12.34 -37.69 43.45
CA ALA A 53 -13.13 -38.90 43.31
C ALA A 53 -13.19 -39.30 41.83
N SER A 54 -12.99 -40.59 41.55
CA SER A 54 -13.15 -41.18 40.23
C SER A 54 -14.58 -40.99 39.73
N VAL A 55 -14.75 -40.19 38.68
CA VAL A 55 -15.98 -40.15 37.87
C VAL A 55 -15.59 -40.18 36.40
N ALA A 56 -16.33 -40.99 35.66
CA ALA A 56 -16.15 -41.28 34.25
C ALA A 56 -15.96 -40.03 33.39
N ALA A 57 -15.27 -40.22 32.26
CA ALA A 57 -14.96 -39.22 31.24
C ALA A 57 -16.04 -38.15 31.08
N ALA A 58 -15.72 -36.93 31.51
CA ALA A 58 -16.42 -35.71 31.13
C ALA A 58 -15.78 -35.12 29.86
N PRO A 59 -16.55 -34.41 29.01
CA PRO A 59 -16.09 -33.89 27.73
C PRO A 59 -14.97 -32.86 27.91
N GLY A 60 -14.11 -32.75 26.90
CA GLY A 60 -12.91 -31.92 26.90
C GLY A 60 -13.14 -30.48 27.36
N THR A 61 -12.11 -29.93 27.98
CA THR A 61 -11.89 -28.50 28.18
C THR A 61 -12.23 -27.77 26.86
N PRO A 62 -13.06 -26.71 26.87
CA PRO A 62 -13.35 -25.99 25.63
C PRO A 62 -12.05 -25.37 25.10
N GLU A 63 -11.65 -25.82 23.93
CA GLU A 63 -10.65 -25.21 23.07
C GLU A 63 -11.08 -23.75 22.86
N GLN A 64 -10.34 -22.79 23.43
CA GLN A 64 -10.59 -21.37 23.16
C GLN A 64 -10.46 -21.17 21.66
N ALA A 65 -11.59 -20.88 21.00
CA ALA A 65 -11.63 -20.70 19.56
C ALA A 65 -10.62 -19.61 19.16
N SER A 66 -9.65 -19.96 18.30
CA SER A 66 -8.72 -18.98 17.73
C SER A 66 -9.51 -17.81 17.14
N PRO A 67 -9.09 -16.56 17.42
CA PRO A 67 -9.78 -15.38 16.92
C PRO A 67 -9.80 -15.37 15.39
N VAL A 68 -10.81 -14.74 14.81
CA VAL A 68 -10.91 -14.53 13.36
C VAL A 68 -9.75 -13.64 12.91
N LEU A 69 -8.91 -14.13 12.00
CA LEU A 69 -7.86 -13.32 11.41
C LEU A 69 -8.43 -12.49 10.25
N ILE A 70 -8.19 -11.18 10.29
CA ILE A 70 -8.46 -10.26 9.19
C ILE A 70 -7.10 -9.85 8.63
N LEU A 71 -6.85 -10.16 7.36
CA LEU A 71 -5.68 -9.72 6.62
C LEU A 71 -6.06 -8.52 5.76
N SER A 72 -5.39 -7.40 6.00
CA SER A 72 -5.48 -6.20 5.17
C SER A 72 -4.27 -6.11 4.24
N ALA A 73 -4.53 -5.86 2.96
CA ALA A 73 -3.53 -5.62 1.94
C ALA A 73 -3.93 -4.41 1.10
N SER A 74 -3.27 -3.27 1.29
CA SER A 74 -3.65 -1.99 0.72
C SER A 74 -2.44 -1.13 0.35
N GLN A 75 -2.43 -0.64 -0.89
CA GLN A 75 -1.43 0.36 -1.31
C GLN A 75 -1.79 1.78 -0.82
N THR A 76 -3.05 2.18 -1.06
CA THR A 76 -3.54 3.56 -0.84
C THR A 76 -4.50 3.67 0.34
N GLY A 77 -4.42 2.73 1.29
CA GLY A 77 -5.21 2.73 2.53
C GLY A 77 -6.69 2.32 2.41
N ASN A 78 -7.30 2.27 1.22
CA ASN A 78 -8.72 1.90 1.06
C ASN A 78 -9.06 0.52 1.65
N ALA A 79 -8.31 -0.52 1.29
CA ALA A 79 -8.56 -1.88 1.78
C ALA A 79 -8.31 -1.96 3.30
N ARG A 80 -7.33 -1.20 3.80
CA ARG A 80 -7.00 -1.10 5.23
C ARG A 80 -8.16 -0.49 6.03
N ARG A 81 -8.78 0.59 5.52
CA ARG A 81 -9.96 1.22 6.14
C ARG A 81 -11.17 0.26 6.18
N VAL A 82 -11.42 -0.49 5.12
CA VAL A 82 -12.49 -1.50 5.10
C VAL A 82 -12.22 -2.61 6.12
N ALA A 83 -10.97 -3.10 6.20
CA ALA A 83 -10.59 -4.11 7.18
C ALA A 83 -10.70 -3.63 8.63
N GLN A 84 -10.39 -2.34 8.90
CA GLN A 84 -10.58 -1.73 10.22
C GLN A 84 -12.07 -1.65 10.57
N SER A 85 -12.92 -1.18 9.64
CA SER A 85 -14.38 -1.15 9.83
C SER A 85 -14.95 -2.54 10.13
N LEU A 86 -14.48 -3.58 9.42
CA LEU A 86 -14.83 -4.97 9.70
C LEU A 86 -14.41 -5.40 11.11
N GLN A 87 -13.18 -5.10 11.53
CA GLN A 87 -12.70 -5.44 12.88
C GLN A 87 -13.54 -4.77 13.96
N ASP A 88 -13.84 -3.48 13.80
CA ASP A 88 -14.60 -2.70 14.79
C ASP A 88 -16.02 -3.26 14.93
N LYS A 89 -16.68 -3.60 13.81
CA LYS A 89 -18.02 -4.21 13.83
C LYS A 89 -18.00 -5.62 14.43
N LEU A 90 -16.98 -6.44 14.16
CA LEU A 90 -16.85 -7.76 14.78
C LEU A 90 -16.64 -7.65 16.29
N LYS A 91 -15.77 -6.74 16.75
CA LYS A 91 -15.57 -6.45 18.18
C LYS A 91 -16.85 -5.97 18.85
N ALA A 92 -17.57 -5.06 18.21
CA ALA A 92 -18.87 -4.56 18.71
C ALA A 92 -19.92 -5.69 18.80
N ALA A 93 -19.84 -6.68 17.90
CA ALA A 93 -20.69 -7.86 17.91
C ALA A 93 -20.20 -9.00 18.83
N GLY A 94 -19.12 -8.79 19.59
CA GLY A 94 -18.57 -9.78 20.52
C GLY A 94 -17.78 -10.92 19.88
N VAL A 95 -17.44 -10.81 18.59
CA VAL A 95 -16.61 -11.80 17.88
C VAL A 95 -15.13 -11.47 18.08
N ALA A 96 -14.39 -12.38 18.68
CA ALA A 96 -12.94 -12.24 18.85
C ALA A 96 -12.26 -12.21 17.47
N SER A 97 -11.60 -11.09 17.15
CA SER A 97 -10.93 -10.88 15.87
C SER A 97 -9.59 -10.17 16.03
N VAL A 98 -8.66 -10.48 15.14
CA VAL A 98 -7.33 -9.87 15.07
C VAL A 98 -7.13 -9.34 13.65
N LEU A 99 -6.77 -8.06 13.53
CA LEU A 99 -6.43 -7.43 12.26
C LEU A 99 -4.91 -7.41 12.13
N LYS A 100 -4.38 -7.90 11.01
CA LYS A 100 -2.97 -7.78 10.64
C LYS A 100 -2.84 -7.16 9.25
N ASN A 101 -1.79 -6.36 9.08
CA ASN A 101 -1.30 -6.00 7.76
C ASN A 101 -0.64 -7.24 7.15
N ALA A 102 -0.86 -7.48 5.85
CA ALA A 102 -0.25 -8.61 5.15
C ALA A 102 1.28 -8.59 5.21
N GLY A 103 1.91 -7.41 5.27
CA GLY A 103 3.36 -7.24 5.36
C GLY A 103 3.94 -7.66 6.71
N ASP A 104 3.12 -7.58 7.77
CA ASP A 104 3.50 -8.01 9.12
C ASP A 104 3.14 -9.49 9.37
N TYR A 105 2.55 -10.17 8.38
CA TYR A 105 2.04 -11.52 8.51
C TYR A 105 2.97 -12.56 7.87
N LYS A 106 3.46 -13.48 8.70
CA LYS A 106 4.31 -14.58 8.23
C LYS A 106 3.45 -15.66 7.57
N SER A 107 3.63 -15.86 6.27
CA SER A 107 2.85 -16.80 5.43
C SER A 107 2.73 -18.22 6.00
N ARG A 108 3.76 -18.73 6.69
CA ARG A 108 3.74 -20.06 7.34
C ARG A 108 2.71 -20.19 8.45
N GLN A 109 2.28 -19.09 9.07
CA GLN A 109 1.26 -19.10 10.12
C GLN A 109 -0.13 -19.48 9.59
N LEU A 110 -0.35 -19.40 8.27
CA LEU A 110 -1.65 -19.69 7.65
C LEU A 110 -2.13 -21.12 7.89
N ALA A 111 -1.21 -22.06 8.10
CA ALA A 111 -1.54 -23.45 8.42
C ALA A 111 -2.14 -23.64 9.83
N SER A 112 -1.96 -22.67 10.74
CA SER A 112 -2.55 -22.69 12.09
C SER A 112 -3.84 -21.88 12.20
N GLU A 113 -4.24 -21.17 11.13
CA GLU A 113 -5.44 -20.32 11.16
C GLU A 113 -6.69 -21.13 10.86
N ARG A 114 -7.76 -20.87 11.64
CA ARG A 114 -9.07 -21.49 11.42
C ARG A 114 -9.91 -20.74 10.40
N LEU A 115 -9.92 -19.40 10.50
CA LEU A 115 -10.75 -18.54 9.67
C LEU A 115 -9.99 -17.25 9.32
N VAL A 116 -9.88 -16.97 8.01
CA VAL A 116 -9.17 -15.80 7.48
C VAL A 116 -10.08 -14.99 6.57
N LEU A 117 -10.23 -13.69 6.87
CA LEU A 117 -10.90 -12.72 6.02
C LEU A 117 -9.85 -11.88 5.31
N VAL A 118 -9.79 -11.93 3.99
CA VAL A 118 -8.81 -11.18 3.19
C VAL A 118 -9.49 -9.96 2.57
N VAL A 119 -8.97 -8.77 2.86
CA VAL A 119 -9.39 -7.51 2.24
C VAL A 119 -8.18 -6.95 1.48
N VAL A 120 -8.21 -7.02 0.15
CA VAL A 120 -7.05 -6.77 -0.70
C VAL A 120 -7.36 -5.85 -1.87
N SER A 121 -6.51 -4.86 -2.12
CA SER A 121 -6.55 -4.05 -3.35
C SER A 121 -5.66 -4.63 -4.45
N THR A 122 -5.98 -4.45 -5.73
CA THR A 122 -5.10 -4.79 -6.86
C THR A 122 -4.28 -3.58 -7.31
N GLN A 123 -3.03 -3.79 -7.71
CA GLN A 123 -2.09 -2.78 -8.21
C GLN A 123 -1.62 -3.09 -9.64
N GLY A 124 -1.27 -2.04 -10.38
CA GLY A 124 -0.63 -2.14 -11.70
C GLY A 124 -1.30 -3.14 -12.64
N ASP A 125 -0.50 -4.11 -13.11
CA ASP A 125 -0.90 -5.16 -14.06
C ASP A 125 -1.53 -6.38 -13.37
N GLY A 126 -2.37 -6.16 -12.35
CA GLY A 126 -3.05 -7.24 -11.63
C GLY A 126 -2.32 -7.77 -10.38
N GLU A 127 -1.20 -7.15 -10.00
CA GLU A 127 -0.37 -7.57 -8.86
C GLU A 127 -1.07 -7.25 -7.51
N PRO A 128 -0.81 -8.02 -6.44
CA PRO A 128 -1.22 -7.62 -5.10
C PRO A 128 -0.42 -6.40 -4.63
N PRO A 129 -0.86 -5.69 -3.58
CA PRO A 129 -0.11 -4.59 -3.00
C PRO A 129 1.23 -5.09 -2.49
N GLU A 130 2.24 -4.23 -2.43
CA GLU A 130 3.61 -4.61 -2.05
C GLU A 130 3.62 -5.38 -0.72
N GLU A 131 2.83 -4.93 0.25
CA GLU A 131 2.71 -5.57 1.57
C GLU A 131 2.17 -7.02 1.53
N ALA A 132 1.54 -7.45 0.44
CA ALA A 132 1.01 -8.81 0.29
C ALA A 132 1.81 -9.68 -0.68
N LEU A 133 2.88 -9.18 -1.31
CA LEU A 133 3.65 -9.94 -2.31
C LEU A 133 4.25 -11.22 -1.74
N THR A 134 4.86 -11.17 -0.56
CA THR A 134 5.46 -12.37 0.06
C THR A 134 4.41 -13.43 0.37
N LEU A 135 3.23 -13.01 0.85
CA LEU A 135 2.12 -13.93 1.11
C LEU A 135 1.58 -14.54 -0.20
N HIS A 136 1.41 -13.71 -1.24
CA HIS A 136 0.99 -14.17 -2.56
C HIS A 136 1.99 -15.16 -3.17
N LYS A 137 3.28 -14.81 -3.23
CA LYS A 137 4.37 -15.73 -3.65
C LYS A 137 4.35 -17.04 -2.87
N ALA A 138 4.16 -17.00 -1.55
CA ALA A 138 4.11 -18.21 -0.72
C ALA A 138 2.92 -19.12 -1.10
N LEU A 139 1.76 -18.55 -1.40
CA LEU A 139 0.58 -19.32 -1.85
C LEU A 139 0.80 -19.93 -3.24
N PHE A 140 1.41 -19.21 -4.17
CA PHE A 140 1.63 -19.66 -5.55
C PHE A 140 2.93 -20.46 -5.75
N GLY A 141 3.80 -20.49 -4.75
CA GLY A 141 5.11 -21.14 -4.80
C GLY A 141 5.07 -22.68 -4.81
N LYS A 142 6.26 -23.27 -4.90
CA LYS A 142 6.46 -24.74 -4.97
C LYS A 142 6.03 -25.48 -3.70
N LYS A 143 6.03 -24.82 -2.54
CA LYS A 143 5.69 -25.39 -1.22
C LYS A 143 4.70 -24.47 -0.47
N PRO A 144 3.43 -24.43 -0.89
CA PRO A 144 2.44 -23.57 -0.26
C PRO A 144 2.09 -24.05 1.16
N PRO A 145 1.59 -23.15 2.04
CA PRO A 145 1.12 -23.54 3.37
C PRO A 145 -0.06 -24.51 3.30
N GLU A 146 -0.15 -25.43 4.25
CA GLU A 146 -1.25 -26.40 4.34
C GLU A 146 -2.50 -25.73 4.93
N VAL A 147 -3.52 -25.49 4.09
CA VAL A 147 -4.73 -24.72 4.48
C VAL A 147 -6.02 -25.52 4.42
N LYS A 148 -5.97 -26.85 4.48
CA LYS A 148 -7.17 -27.71 4.30
C LYS A 148 -8.26 -27.52 5.36
N SER A 149 -7.88 -27.11 6.56
CA SER A 149 -8.81 -26.82 7.67
C SER A 149 -9.22 -25.34 7.73
N LEU A 150 -8.65 -24.50 6.87
CA LEU A 150 -8.90 -23.07 6.86
C LEU A 150 -10.22 -22.76 6.18
N GLN A 151 -11.01 -21.88 6.80
CA GLN A 151 -12.15 -21.22 6.17
C GLN A 151 -11.77 -19.80 5.74
N PHE A 152 -12.30 -19.31 4.62
CA PHE A 152 -11.94 -17.97 4.17
C PHE A 152 -13.06 -17.23 3.43
N ALA A 153 -12.97 -15.90 3.41
CA ALA A 153 -13.73 -15.03 2.53
C ALA A 153 -12.83 -13.89 2.04
N VAL A 154 -13.08 -13.42 0.81
CA VAL A 154 -12.25 -12.38 0.18
C VAL A 154 -13.12 -11.21 -0.28
N LEU A 155 -12.63 -10.00 -0.03
CA LEU A 155 -13.09 -8.76 -0.65
C LEU A 155 -11.93 -8.18 -1.48
N GLY A 156 -12.13 -8.11 -2.80
CA GLY A 156 -11.20 -7.46 -3.71
C GLY A 156 -11.58 -6.00 -3.94
N LEU A 157 -10.62 -5.09 -3.91
CA LEU A 157 -10.78 -3.70 -4.34
C LEU A 157 -9.96 -3.48 -5.61
N GLY A 158 -10.55 -2.92 -6.65
CA GLY A 158 -9.88 -2.66 -7.92
C GLY A 158 -10.51 -1.52 -8.68
N ASP A 159 -10.09 -1.36 -9.92
CA ASP A 159 -10.61 -0.39 -10.86
C ASP A 159 -10.91 -1.11 -12.18
N SER A 160 -12.17 -1.13 -12.60
CA SER A 160 -12.61 -1.88 -13.78
C SER A 160 -12.10 -1.30 -15.09
N SER A 161 -11.45 -0.12 -15.04
CA SER A 161 -10.73 0.47 -16.17
C SER A 161 -9.45 -0.27 -16.54
N TYR A 162 -8.91 -1.08 -15.62
CA TYR A 162 -7.74 -1.91 -15.87
C TYR A 162 -8.13 -3.33 -16.34
N PRO A 163 -7.31 -3.97 -17.21
CA PRO A 163 -7.59 -5.33 -17.69
C PRO A 163 -7.74 -6.35 -16.56
N ASP A 164 -6.90 -6.25 -15.53
CA ASP A 164 -6.81 -7.19 -14.41
C ASP A 164 -7.63 -6.73 -13.20
N PHE A 165 -8.90 -6.33 -13.44
CA PHE A 165 -9.82 -5.85 -12.41
C PHE A 165 -9.93 -6.83 -11.22
N CYS A 166 -9.61 -6.36 -10.00
CA CYS A 166 -9.63 -7.17 -8.77
C CYS A 166 -8.79 -8.47 -8.83
N GLN A 167 -7.77 -8.53 -9.69
CA GLN A 167 -6.97 -9.75 -9.90
C GLN A 167 -6.31 -10.28 -8.62
N ALA A 168 -5.73 -9.44 -7.78
CA ALA A 168 -5.20 -9.88 -6.49
C ALA A 168 -6.28 -10.57 -5.61
N GLY A 169 -7.50 -10.02 -5.56
CA GLY A 169 -8.63 -10.65 -4.86
C GLY A 169 -9.01 -12.00 -5.46
N LYS A 170 -9.06 -12.08 -6.79
CA LYS A 170 -9.31 -13.33 -7.55
C LYS A 170 -8.23 -14.38 -7.28
N ASP A 171 -6.98 -13.97 -7.22
CA ASP A 171 -5.82 -14.82 -6.95
C ASP A 171 -5.91 -15.41 -5.55
N PHE A 172 -6.09 -14.58 -4.52
CA PHE A 172 -6.24 -15.07 -3.14
C PHE A 172 -7.43 -16.03 -3.00
N ASP A 173 -8.59 -15.67 -3.55
CA ASP A 173 -9.80 -16.47 -3.45
C ASP A 173 -9.65 -17.83 -4.15
N SER A 174 -9.22 -17.82 -5.42
CA SER A 174 -9.08 -19.06 -6.20
C SER A 174 -7.95 -19.94 -5.68
N ARG A 175 -6.84 -19.34 -5.23
CA ARG A 175 -5.69 -20.10 -4.76
C ARG A 175 -5.93 -20.76 -3.42
N LEU A 176 -6.58 -20.10 -2.47
CA LEU A 176 -6.95 -20.70 -1.19
C LEU A 176 -7.88 -21.91 -1.39
N GLU A 177 -8.87 -21.79 -2.27
CA GLU A 177 -9.76 -22.91 -2.63
C GLU A 177 -8.98 -24.07 -3.28
N GLN A 178 -8.09 -23.79 -4.24
CA GLN A 178 -7.24 -24.82 -4.88
C GLN A 178 -6.33 -25.56 -3.89
N LEU A 179 -5.90 -24.88 -2.82
CA LEU A 179 -5.09 -25.48 -1.74
C LEU A 179 -5.94 -26.25 -0.71
N GLY A 180 -7.27 -26.25 -0.87
CA GLY A 180 -8.21 -27.03 -0.08
C GLY A 180 -8.88 -26.27 1.07
N ALA A 181 -8.70 -24.95 1.16
CA ALA A 181 -9.43 -24.13 2.12
C ALA A 181 -10.91 -24.01 1.70
N GLN A 182 -11.81 -23.83 2.68
CA GLN A 182 -13.24 -23.75 2.45
C GLN A 182 -13.70 -22.30 2.34
N ARG A 183 -14.21 -21.91 1.17
CA ARG A 183 -14.83 -20.59 0.96
C ARG A 183 -16.13 -20.47 1.78
N LEU A 184 -16.28 -19.38 2.54
CA LEU A 184 -17.50 -19.08 3.32
C LEU A 184 -18.66 -18.64 2.42
N PHE A 185 -18.37 -17.69 1.52
CA PHE A 185 -19.29 -17.19 0.50
C PHE A 185 -18.48 -16.59 -0.64
N GLU A 186 -19.12 -16.42 -1.80
CA GLU A 186 -18.50 -15.86 -3.00
C GLU A 186 -17.77 -14.54 -2.72
N ARG A 187 -16.58 -14.41 -3.31
CA ARG A 187 -15.79 -13.18 -3.30
C ARG A 187 -16.62 -12.02 -3.85
N VAL A 188 -16.43 -10.85 -3.26
CA VAL A 188 -16.98 -9.60 -3.79
C VAL A 188 -15.85 -8.76 -4.36
N ASP A 189 -16.05 -8.23 -5.57
CA ASP A 189 -15.11 -7.36 -6.28
C ASP A 189 -15.69 -5.94 -6.27
N CYS A 190 -14.98 -5.00 -5.65
CA CYS A 190 -15.35 -3.58 -5.55
C CYS A 190 -14.61 -2.74 -6.60
N ASP A 191 -15.33 -1.80 -7.21
CA ASP A 191 -14.78 -0.76 -8.09
C ASP A 191 -14.45 0.52 -7.28
N LEU A 192 -14.12 1.64 -7.93
CA LEU A 192 -13.71 2.88 -7.26
C LEU A 192 -14.72 3.47 -6.27
N ASP A 193 -16.02 3.26 -6.50
CA ASP A 193 -17.12 3.57 -5.59
C ASP A 193 -17.36 2.44 -4.57
N TYR A 194 -16.27 1.81 -4.10
CA TYR A 194 -16.28 0.59 -3.30
C TYR A 194 -17.14 0.66 -2.04
N GLN A 195 -17.34 1.84 -1.45
CA GLN A 195 -17.81 1.99 -0.07
C GLN A 195 -19.13 1.24 0.19
N ALA A 196 -20.15 1.43 -0.66
CA ALA A 196 -21.44 0.79 -0.48
C ALA A 196 -21.37 -0.75 -0.61
N THR A 197 -20.63 -1.23 -1.61
CA THR A 197 -20.43 -2.67 -1.87
C THR A 197 -19.61 -3.32 -0.75
N ALA A 198 -18.56 -2.65 -0.28
CA ALA A 198 -17.74 -3.08 0.84
C ALA A 198 -18.54 -3.12 2.15
N ASP A 199 -19.36 -2.11 2.42
CA ASP A 199 -20.21 -2.08 3.62
C ASP A 199 -21.22 -3.24 3.62
N GLN A 200 -21.84 -3.56 2.49
CA GLN A 200 -22.72 -4.73 2.36
C GLN A 200 -21.99 -6.04 2.63
N TRP A 201 -20.77 -6.19 2.10
CA TRP A 201 -19.94 -7.37 2.36
C TRP A 201 -19.55 -7.46 3.85
N VAL A 202 -19.19 -6.34 4.48
CA VAL A 202 -18.86 -6.28 5.91
C VAL A 202 -20.07 -6.70 6.75
N GLU A 203 -21.26 -6.13 6.51
CA GLU A 203 -22.48 -6.49 7.24
C GLU A 203 -22.82 -7.98 7.08
N LYS A 204 -22.74 -8.51 5.85
CA LYS A 204 -22.95 -9.93 5.57
C LYS A 204 -21.96 -10.82 6.33
N THR A 205 -20.69 -10.43 6.38
CA THR A 205 -19.62 -11.17 7.04
C THR A 205 -19.81 -11.19 8.55
N VAL A 206 -20.13 -10.03 9.14
CA VAL A 206 -20.42 -9.90 10.59
C VAL A 206 -21.64 -10.74 10.95
N ALA A 207 -22.73 -10.66 10.19
CA ALA A 207 -23.93 -11.46 10.44
C ALA A 207 -23.65 -12.97 10.40
N TRP A 208 -22.90 -13.44 9.40
CA TRP A 208 -22.51 -14.84 9.29
C TRP A 208 -21.65 -15.30 10.47
N LEU A 209 -20.65 -14.50 10.86
CA LEU A 209 -19.76 -14.83 11.98
C LEU A 209 -20.49 -14.83 13.32
N VAL A 210 -21.36 -13.86 13.57
CA VAL A 210 -22.19 -13.85 14.78
C VAL A 210 -23.01 -15.14 14.86
N GLU A 211 -23.64 -15.57 13.76
CA GLU A 211 -24.46 -16.78 13.74
C GLU A 211 -23.64 -18.08 13.92
N HIS A 212 -22.45 -18.15 13.35
CA HIS A 212 -21.60 -19.34 13.41
C HIS A 212 -20.74 -19.42 14.68
N GLU A 213 -20.25 -18.30 15.19
CA GLU A 213 -19.55 -18.25 16.48
C GLU A 213 -20.53 -18.40 17.64
N SER A 214 -21.77 -17.88 17.54
CA SER A 214 -22.83 -18.16 18.52
C SER A 214 -23.27 -19.63 18.52
N ARG A 215 -23.26 -20.31 17.37
CA ARG A 215 -23.47 -21.77 17.29
C ARG A 215 -22.33 -22.58 17.91
N ASN A 216 -21.09 -22.11 17.85
CA ASN A 216 -19.95 -22.71 18.54
C ASN A 216 -19.89 -22.37 20.04
N THR A 217 -20.40 -21.21 20.45
CA THR A 217 -20.48 -20.78 21.87
C THR A 217 -21.78 -21.16 22.57
N ALA A 218 -22.78 -21.71 21.86
CA ALA A 218 -23.99 -22.28 22.45
C ALA A 218 -23.73 -23.50 23.37
N ALA A 219 -22.48 -23.96 23.49
CA ALA A 219 -22.05 -24.93 24.48
C ALA A 219 -21.48 -24.34 25.79
N THR A 220 -21.41 -23.01 25.97
CA THR A 220 -21.01 -22.46 27.29
C THR A 220 -21.42 -20.99 27.45
N SER A 221 -22.45 -20.74 28.27
CA SER A 221 -22.79 -19.41 28.75
C SER A 221 -22.28 -19.20 30.18
N ALA A 222 -21.41 -18.20 30.36
CA ALA A 222 -21.27 -17.46 31.60
C ALA A 222 -20.73 -16.05 31.27
N PRO A 223 -21.25 -14.98 31.91
CA PRO A 223 -20.79 -13.62 31.64
C PRO A 223 -19.46 -13.37 32.37
N ALA A 224 -18.44 -12.91 31.66
CA ALA A 224 -17.20 -12.42 32.27
C ALA A 224 -17.11 -10.90 32.09
N SER A 225 -17.04 -10.20 33.22
CA SER A 225 -16.84 -8.76 33.33
C SER A 225 -15.47 -8.37 32.78
N VAL A 226 -15.45 -7.54 31.73
CA VAL A 226 -14.24 -6.92 31.19
C VAL A 226 -13.88 -5.69 32.03
N SER A 227 -12.77 -5.78 32.77
CA SER A 227 -12.08 -4.61 33.32
C SER A 227 -11.02 -4.20 32.31
N GLY A 228 -11.31 -3.16 31.53
CA GLY A 228 -10.39 -2.60 30.54
C GLY A 228 -9.42 -1.62 31.19
N LEU A 229 -8.14 -1.96 31.18
CA LEU A 229 -7.05 -0.97 31.20
C LEU A 229 -6.35 -1.07 29.85
N VAL A 230 -6.85 -0.30 28.89
CA VAL A 230 -6.15 0.00 27.64
C VAL A 230 -5.22 1.17 27.90
N ASN A 231 -3.91 0.90 27.87
CA ASN A 231 -2.91 1.92 27.58
C ASN A 231 -2.87 2.03 26.05
N GLU A 232 -3.65 2.95 25.48
CA GLU A 232 -3.49 3.33 24.08
C GLU A 232 -2.24 4.21 23.94
N PRO A 233 -1.36 3.96 22.95
CA PRO A 233 -0.54 5.02 22.41
C PRO A 233 -1.49 6.04 21.76
N GLN A 234 -1.39 7.31 22.15
CA GLN A 234 -2.18 8.38 21.54
C GLN A 234 -1.90 8.44 20.04
N VAL A 235 -2.86 7.93 19.24
CA VAL A 235 -2.95 8.25 17.82
C VAL A 235 -3.47 9.67 17.76
N HIS A 236 -2.64 10.62 17.30
CA HIS A 236 -3.15 11.92 16.91
C HIS A 236 -4.19 11.71 15.81
N ALA A 237 -5.46 11.89 16.12
CA ALA A 237 -6.54 11.81 15.14
C ALA A 237 -6.23 12.79 14.01
N GLN A 238 -6.03 12.27 12.79
CA GLN A 238 -5.86 13.13 11.61
C GLN A 238 -7.13 13.98 11.46
N ILE A 239 -6.96 15.31 11.53
CA ILE A 239 -8.06 16.27 11.47
C ILE A 239 -8.68 16.30 10.07
N TYR A 240 -7.85 16.05 9.06
CA TYR A 240 -8.22 16.06 7.64
C TYR A 240 -8.03 14.68 7.04
N THR A 241 -9.01 14.27 6.24
CA THR A 241 -9.04 12.96 5.57
C THR A 241 -9.37 13.15 4.10
N ARG A 242 -9.35 12.06 3.32
CA ARG A 242 -9.81 12.05 1.94
C ARG A 242 -11.20 12.68 1.77
N GLU A 243 -12.13 12.35 2.66
CA GLU A 243 -13.53 12.81 2.61
C GLU A 243 -13.72 14.22 3.19
N LYS A 244 -12.75 14.70 3.99
CA LYS A 244 -12.73 16.04 4.57
C LYS A 244 -11.34 16.65 4.41
N PRO A 245 -10.96 17.04 3.18
CA PRO A 245 -9.62 17.53 2.89
C PRO A 245 -9.38 18.92 3.50
N PHE A 246 -8.11 19.29 3.60
CA PHE A 246 -7.66 20.63 3.94
C PHE A 246 -7.45 21.45 2.67
N THR A 247 -7.99 22.66 2.62
CA THR A 247 -7.75 23.59 1.51
C THR A 247 -6.44 24.33 1.78
N ALA A 248 -5.39 23.98 1.03
CA ALA A 248 -4.07 24.57 1.13
C ALA A 248 -3.80 25.59 0.04
N THR A 249 -3.02 26.61 0.35
CA THR A 249 -2.52 27.59 -0.64
C THR A 249 -1.25 27.05 -1.29
N ILE A 250 -1.13 27.20 -2.61
CA ILE A 250 0.10 26.88 -3.34
C ILE A 250 1.11 28.01 -3.12
N LEU A 251 2.25 27.69 -2.52
CA LEU A 251 3.33 28.64 -2.29
C LEU A 251 4.21 28.75 -3.54
N THR A 252 4.56 27.60 -4.12
CA THR A 252 5.47 27.52 -5.27
C THR A 252 4.94 26.52 -6.28
N ASN A 253 5.07 26.87 -7.57
CA ASN A 253 4.86 25.97 -8.70
C ASN A 253 5.98 26.19 -9.73
N GLN A 254 7.07 25.46 -9.57
CA GLN A 254 8.32 25.69 -10.30
C GLN A 254 8.66 24.54 -11.24
N LYS A 255 8.92 24.83 -12.52
CA LYS A 255 9.54 23.87 -13.43
C LYS A 255 10.99 23.61 -13.02
N ILE A 256 11.33 22.34 -12.80
CA ILE A 256 12.65 21.88 -12.36
C ILE A 256 13.42 21.09 -13.44
N THR A 257 12.85 21.00 -14.65
CA THR A 257 13.56 20.59 -15.87
C THR A 257 13.96 21.81 -16.69
N SER A 258 14.90 21.64 -17.61
CA SER A 258 15.33 22.73 -18.50
C SER A 258 14.20 23.19 -19.42
N ARG A 259 14.40 24.35 -20.05
CA ARG A 259 13.44 24.90 -21.01
C ARG A 259 13.18 23.94 -22.17
N ASP A 260 14.23 23.27 -22.64
CA ASP A 260 14.23 22.42 -23.84
C ASP A 260 14.01 20.92 -23.49
N SER A 261 13.80 20.61 -22.21
CA SER A 261 13.45 19.26 -21.77
C SER A 261 12.16 18.78 -22.44
N LEU A 262 12.16 17.50 -22.82
CA LEU A 262 10.99 16.79 -23.34
C LEU A 262 9.94 16.49 -22.26
N LYS A 263 10.27 16.68 -20.99
CA LYS A 263 9.35 16.50 -19.86
C LYS A 263 9.17 17.82 -19.12
N ASP A 264 7.93 18.17 -18.82
CA ASP A 264 7.61 19.22 -17.85
C ASP A 264 7.48 18.54 -16.48
N VAL A 265 8.50 18.68 -15.63
CA VAL A 265 8.46 18.20 -14.24
C VAL A 265 8.55 19.41 -13.33
N ARG A 266 7.65 19.46 -12.36
CA ARG A 266 7.52 20.59 -11.45
C ARG A 266 7.67 20.20 -9.99
N HIS A 267 8.25 21.12 -9.25
CA HIS A 267 8.25 21.17 -7.80
C HIS A 267 7.09 22.04 -7.35
N LEU A 268 6.24 21.51 -6.48
CA LEU A 268 5.12 22.24 -5.90
C LEU A 268 5.22 22.21 -4.38
N GLU A 269 4.91 23.36 -3.76
CA GLU A 269 4.92 23.57 -2.32
C GLU A 269 3.52 24.04 -1.89
N PHE A 270 2.97 23.43 -0.83
CA PHE A 270 1.68 23.79 -0.27
C PHE A 270 1.83 24.23 1.17
N ASP A 271 1.13 25.31 1.52
CA ASP A 271 1.07 25.84 2.87
C ASP A 271 0.19 24.96 3.77
N LEU A 272 0.75 24.53 4.90
CA LEU A 272 0.07 23.80 5.97
C LEU A 272 -0.09 24.63 7.25
N ALA A 273 0.25 25.92 7.24
CA ALA A 273 0.11 26.79 8.40
C ALA A 273 -1.30 26.71 8.98
N ASP A 274 -1.38 26.72 10.31
CA ASP A 274 -2.63 26.65 11.10
C ASP A 274 -3.49 25.38 10.89
N SER A 275 -3.09 24.44 10.03
CA SER A 275 -3.82 23.19 9.78
C SER A 275 -3.63 22.17 10.91
N GLY A 276 -2.48 22.20 11.58
CA GLY A 276 -2.06 21.15 12.51
C GLY A 276 -1.71 19.82 11.83
N ILE A 277 -1.60 19.79 10.50
CA ILE A 277 -1.20 18.61 9.74
C ILE A 277 0.24 18.23 10.08
N ARG A 278 0.44 16.94 10.30
CA ARG A 278 1.75 16.32 10.49
C ARG A 278 1.90 15.15 9.53
N TYR A 279 3.07 15.06 8.91
CA TYR A 279 3.42 13.98 7.99
C TYR A 279 4.88 13.57 8.20
N GLN A 280 5.25 12.42 7.65
CA GLN A 280 6.62 11.92 7.69
C GLN A 280 7.10 11.60 6.26
N PRO A 281 8.42 11.69 5.99
CA PRO A 281 8.97 11.22 4.73
C PRO A 281 8.52 9.80 4.40
N GLY A 282 8.05 9.62 3.16
CA GLY A 282 7.46 8.38 2.67
C GLY A 282 5.92 8.33 2.75
N ASP A 283 5.28 9.32 3.36
CA ASP A 283 3.84 9.56 3.18
C ASP A 283 3.53 10.08 1.78
N ALA A 284 2.26 9.97 1.39
CA ALA A 284 1.75 10.54 0.15
C ALA A 284 0.81 11.71 0.40
N LEU A 285 0.85 12.71 -0.47
CA LEU A 285 -0.09 13.81 -0.52
C LEU A 285 -1.20 13.47 -1.52
N GLY A 286 -2.43 13.36 -1.03
CA GLY A 286 -3.61 13.27 -1.87
C GLY A 286 -4.08 14.64 -2.30
N VAL A 287 -4.31 14.81 -3.61
CA VAL A 287 -4.74 16.06 -4.22
C VAL A 287 -6.07 15.85 -4.94
N TRP A 288 -7.09 16.59 -4.53
CA TRP A 288 -8.34 16.68 -5.27
C TRP A 288 -8.20 17.68 -6.42
N PHE A 289 -8.22 17.16 -7.64
CA PHE A 289 -8.07 17.99 -8.84
C PHE A 289 -9.42 18.39 -9.43
N ARG A 290 -9.39 19.37 -10.34
CA ARG A 290 -10.55 19.81 -11.13
C ARG A 290 -10.28 19.55 -12.60
N ASN A 291 -11.29 19.04 -13.30
CA ASN A 291 -11.18 18.81 -14.74
C ASN A 291 -11.07 20.12 -15.51
N ASP A 292 -10.48 20.04 -16.69
CA ASP A 292 -10.32 21.19 -17.57
C ASP A 292 -11.69 21.71 -18.03
N PRO A 293 -12.05 22.98 -17.77
CA PRO A 293 -13.29 23.56 -18.28
C PRO A 293 -13.43 23.46 -19.81
N ALA A 294 -12.31 23.55 -20.56
CA ALA A 294 -12.34 23.44 -22.02
C ALA A 294 -12.66 22.01 -22.49
N LEU A 295 -12.16 21.00 -21.78
CA LEU A 295 -12.53 19.59 -22.05
C LEU A 295 -14.00 19.36 -21.74
N VAL A 296 -14.51 19.94 -20.64
CA VAL A 296 -15.93 19.89 -20.29
C VAL A 296 -16.79 20.56 -21.38
N ASP A 297 -16.37 21.71 -21.91
CA ASP A 297 -17.05 22.39 -23.01
C ASP A 297 -17.11 21.53 -24.29
N SER A 298 -16.02 20.84 -24.61
CA SER A 298 -15.94 19.91 -25.75
C SER A 298 -16.91 18.74 -25.59
N ILE A 299 -16.99 18.14 -24.40
CA ILE A 299 -17.90 17.03 -24.07
C ILE A 299 -19.37 17.48 -24.14
N LEU A 300 -19.70 18.61 -23.54
CA LEU A 300 -21.08 19.15 -23.57
C LEU A 300 -21.52 19.47 -25.00
N SER A 301 -20.62 20.04 -25.80
CA SER A 301 -20.87 20.34 -27.21
C SER A 301 -21.09 19.07 -28.04
N SER A 302 -20.29 18.03 -27.81
CA SER A 302 -20.38 16.75 -28.53
C SER A 302 -21.64 15.95 -28.19
N THR A 303 -22.19 16.14 -27.00
CA THR A 303 -23.38 15.42 -26.50
C THR A 303 -24.67 16.23 -26.59
N GLY A 304 -24.60 17.51 -26.95
CA GLY A 304 -25.75 18.41 -26.99
C GLY A 304 -26.38 18.71 -25.62
N VAL A 305 -25.69 18.41 -24.52
CA VAL A 305 -26.17 18.62 -23.16
C VAL A 305 -26.06 20.11 -22.80
N ASP A 306 -27.17 20.69 -22.33
CA ASP A 306 -27.16 22.04 -21.76
C ASP A 306 -26.37 22.06 -20.43
N GLY A 307 -25.29 22.85 -20.39
CA GLY A 307 -24.43 22.98 -19.21
C GLY A 307 -25.13 23.52 -17.96
N ALA A 308 -26.31 24.15 -18.11
CA ALA A 308 -27.14 24.63 -17.01
C ALA A 308 -28.14 23.58 -16.47
N ALA A 309 -28.24 22.41 -17.11
CA ALA A 309 -29.13 21.35 -16.65
C ALA A 309 -28.67 20.78 -15.30
N ASN A 310 -29.64 20.48 -14.42
CA ASN A 310 -29.36 19.83 -13.14
C ASN A 310 -29.25 18.31 -13.29
N VAL A 311 -28.38 17.71 -12.49
CA VAL A 311 -28.16 16.27 -12.38
C VAL A 311 -28.14 15.85 -10.92
N THR A 312 -28.50 14.61 -10.65
CA THR A 312 -28.35 13.99 -9.32
C THR A 312 -27.06 13.20 -9.30
N LEU A 313 -26.22 13.45 -8.30
CA LEU A 313 -24.97 12.71 -8.09
C LEU A 313 -25.25 11.26 -7.61
N ALA A 314 -24.20 10.44 -7.56
CA ALA A 314 -24.29 9.02 -7.19
C ALA A 314 -24.86 8.78 -5.77
N ASP A 315 -24.82 9.78 -4.88
CA ASP A 315 -25.43 9.71 -3.54
C ASP A 315 -26.97 9.73 -3.54
N GLY A 316 -27.58 9.95 -4.70
CA GLY A 316 -29.04 9.99 -4.92
C GLY A 316 -29.75 11.16 -4.25
N LYS A 317 -29.01 12.10 -3.65
CA LYS A 317 -29.57 13.20 -2.83
C LYS A 317 -29.08 14.57 -3.29
N THR A 318 -27.83 14.67 -3.73
CA THR A 318 -27.21 15.92 -4.09
C THR A 318 -27.52 16.27 -5.54
N GLN A 319 -28.14 17.45 -5.74
CA GLN A 319 -28.41 18.00 -7.07
C GLN A 319 -27.50 19.18 -7.35
N VAL A 320 -26.83 19.13 -8.49
CA VAL A 320 -25.91 20.18 -8.96
C VAL A 320 -26.07 20.38 -10.47
N GLY A 321 -25.54 21.48 -11.00
CA GLY A 321 -25.46 21.67 -12.45
C GLY A 321 -24.49 20.66 -13.09
N VAL A 322 -24.81 20.17 -14.28
CA VAL A 322 -24.01 19.16 -14.99
C VAL A 322 -22.58 19.63 -15.23
N ARG A 323 -22.37 20.91 -15.56
CA ARG A 323 -21.03 21.49 -15.69
C ARG A 323 -20.23 21.36 -14.39
N TYR A 324 -20.86 21.65 -13.25
CA TYR A 324 -20.21 21.52 -11.94
C TYR A 324 -19.89 20.06 -11.62
N ALA A 325 -20.82 19.13 -11.91
CA ALA A 325 -20.57 17.70 -11.75
C ALA A 325 -19.37 17.22 -12.58
N LEU A 326 -19.27 17.64 -13.85
CA LEU A 326 -18.16 17.26 -14.74
C LEU A 326 -16.82 17.88 -14.32
N ILE A 327 -16.81 19.06 -13.68
CA ILE A 327 -15.56 19.68 -13.21
C ILE A 327 -15.07 19.07 -11.90
N HIS A 328 -15.99 18.79 -10.96
CA HIS A 328 -15.65 18.53 -9.56
C HIS A 328 -15.89 17.08 -9.09
N HIS A 329 -16.74 16.32 -9.79
CA HIS A 329 -17.26 15.06 -9.24
C HIS A 329 -17.14 13.86 -10.15
N LEU A 330 -16.91 14.04 -11.45
CA LEU A 330 -16.87 12.95 -12.43
C LEU A 330 -15.52 12.93 -13.15
N ASP A 331 -14.96 11.74 -13.36
CA ASP A 331 -13.75 11.58 -14.15
C ASP A 331 -14.08 11.57 -15.64
N ILE A 332 -13.50 12.52 -16.36
CA ILE A 332 -13.65 12.67 -17.83
C ILE A 332 -12.34 12.45 -18.58
N THR A 333 -11.28 12.07 -17.86
CA THR A 333 -9.91 11.98 -18.40
C THR A 333 -9.46 10.54 -18.62
N GLN A 334 -10.01 9.60 -17.86
CA GLN A 334 -9.74 8.16 -18.02
C GLN A 334 -10.92 7.46 -18.67
N ASN A 335 -10.70 6.87 -19.86
CA ASN A 335 -11.70 6.04 -20.51
C ASN A 335 -11.81 4.67 -19.81
N THR A 336 -13.00 4.08 -19.80
CA THR A 336 -13.28 2.82 -19.10
C THR A 336 -14.17 1.88 -19.91
N PRO A 337 -14.11 0.56 -19.65
CA PRO A 337 -15.02 -0.39 -20.27
C PRO A 337 -16.48 -0.06 -19.96
N ALA A 338 -16.78 0.39 -18.74
CA ALA A 338 -18.13 0.78 -18.34
C ALA A 338 -18.67 1.94 -19.20
N PHE A 339 -17.85 2.97 -19.43
CA PHE A 339 -18.21 4.09 -20.28
C PHE A 339 -18.50 3.64 -21.72
N VAL A 340 -17.57 2.92 -22.36
CA VAL A 340 -17.73 2.49 -23.77
C VAL A 340 -18.93 1.55 -23.93
N LYS A 341 -19.12 0.60 -23.01
CA LYS A 341 -20.26 -0.33 -23.00
C LYS A 341 -21.59 0.41 -22.83
N GLY A 342 -21.67 1.31 -21.86
CA GLY A 342 -22.87 2.12 -21.62
C GLY A 342 -23.18 3.02 -22.80
N TYR A 343 -22.17 3.64 -23.40
CA TYR A 343 -22.36 4.51 -24.56
C TYR A 343 -22.80 3.72 -25.80
N ALA A 344 -22.18 2.57 -26.08
CA ALA A 344 -22.59 1.68 -27.17
C ALA A 344 -24.05 1.23 -27.05
N GLN A 345 -24.53 0.98 -25.83
CA GLN A 345 -25.94 0.64 -25.59
C GLN A 345 -26.88 1.81 -25.85
N ILE A 346 -26.46 3.05 -25.60
CA ILE A 346 -27.28 4.24 -25.86
C ILE A 346 -27.31 4.56 -27.36
N THR A 347 -26.15 4.53 -28.02
CA THR A 347 -26.02 4.90 -29.43
C THR A 347 -26.48 3.81 -30.39
N GLN A 348 -26.42 2.54 -29.96
CA GLN A 348 -26.59 1.37 -30.83
C GLN A 348 -25.64 1.38 -32.04
N ASP A 349 -24.47 2.01 -31.90
CA ASP A 349 -23.48 2.10 -32.97
C ASP A 349 -22.88 0.71 -33.27
N PRO A 350 -22.92 0.23 -34.53
CA PRO A 350 -22.42 -1.10 -34.87
C PRO A 350 -20.94 -1.31 -34.55
N GLY A 351 -20.10 -0.28 -34.73
CA GLY A 351 -18.66 -0.37 -34.49
C GLY A 351 -18.34 -0.47 -33.00
N LEU A 352 -18.99 0.33 -32.16
CA LEU A 352 -18.85 0.24 -30.70
C LEU A 352 -19.42 -1.07 -30.15
N LEU A 353 -20.53 -1.58 -30.70
CA LEU A 353 -21.10 -2.86 -30.28
C LEU A 353 -20.18 -4.05 -30.63
N GLU A 354 -19.56 -4.04 -31.81
CA GLU A 354 -18.55 -5.03 -32.20
C GLU A 354 -17.32 -4.95 -31.28
N LEU A 355 -16.83 -3.74 -31.01
CA LEU A 355 -15.71 -3.51 -30.10
C LEU A 355 -16.00 -4.05 -28.69
N VAL A 356 -17.20 -3.80 -28.16
CA VAL A 356 -17.61 -4.26 -26.82
C VAL A 356 -17.69 -5.80 -26.73
N ALA A 357 -17.91 -6.50 -27.84
CA ALA A 357 -17.96 -7.96 -27.86
C ALA A 357 -16.57 -8.61 -27.75
N ASP A 358 -15.50 -7.89 -28.09
CA ASP A 358 -14.11 -8.35 -27.97
C ASP A 358 -13.40 -7.61 -26.83
N ASN A 359 -13.21 -8.30 -25.69
CA ASN A 359 -12.56 -7.73 -24.51
C ASN A 359 -11.15 -7.20 -24.80
N LYS A 360 -10.37 -7.85 -25.68
CA LYS A 360 -9.01 -7.40 -25.97
C LYS A 360 -9.03 -6.14 -26.82
N ALA A 361 -9.84 -6.14 -27.89
CA ALA A 361 -10.00 -4.95 -28.74
C ALA A 361 -10.54 -3.76 -27.93
N LEU A 362 -11.47 -3.99 -27.02
CA LEU A 362 -12.00 -2.96 -26.13
C LEU A 362 -10.90 -2.35 -25.24
N GLN A 363 -10.04 -3.16 -24.62
CA GLN A 363 -8.95 -2.67 -23.78
C GLN A 363 -7.93 -1.86 -24.58
N ASP A 364 -7.53 -2.35 -25.77
CA ASP A 364 -6.63 -1.63 -26.67
C ASP A 364 -7.24 -0.28 -27.11
N TYR A 365 -8.54 -0.25 -27.42
CA TYR A 365 -9.25 0.98 -27.79
C TYR A 365 -9.31 1.99 -26.64
N ILE A 366 -9.58 1.53 -25.41
CA ILE A 366 -9.68 2.38 -24.22
C ILE A 366 -8.33 3.03 -23.89
N ALA A 367 -7.24 2.26 -24.00
CA ALA A 367 -5.89 2.75 -23.70
C ALA A 367 -5.49 3.95 -24.59
N ASP A 368 -5.93 3.95 -25.85
CA ASP A 368 -5.53 4.94 -26.85
C ASP A 368 -6.60 5.99 -27.19
N THR A 369 -7.84 5.84 -26.68
CA THR A 369 -8.97 6.72 -27.07
C THR A 369 -9.57 7.43 -25.85
N PRO A 370 -9.38 8.77 -25.71
CA PRO A 370 -10.01 9.57 -24.67
C PRO A 370 -11.55 9.59 -24.77
N ILE A 371 -12.24 9.79 -23.64
CA ILE A 371 -13.71 9.87 -23.57
C ILE A 371 -14.27 10.87 -24.59
N ASP A 372 -13.72 12.08 -24.64
CA ASP A 372 -14.12 13.13 -25.57
C ASP A 372 -14.05 12.62 -27.03
N THR A 373 -12.97 11.92 -27.39
CA THR A 373 -12.81 11.37 -28.73
C THR A 373 -13.88 10.34 -29.07
N VAL A 374 -14.26 9.46 -28.14
CA VAL A 374 -15.37 8.52 -28.35
C VAL A 374 -16.65 9.28 -28.68
N LEU A 375 -16.96 10.32 -27.90
CA LEU A 375 -18.15 11.15 -28.08
C LEU A 375 -18.15 11.91 -29.41
N ARG A 376 -17.00 12.41 -29.86
CA ARG A 376 -16.87 13.09 -31.17
C ARG A 376 -16.93 12.15 -32.36
N ARG A 377 -16.39 10.92 -32.23
CA ARG A 377 -16.40 9.92 -33.31
C ARG A 377 -17.79 9.36 -33.54
N VAL A 378 -18.58 9.22 -32.48
CA VAL A 378 -19.98 8.77 -32.55
C VAL A 378 -20.87 9.81 -31.84
N PRO A 379 -21.20 10.95 -32.48
CA PRO A 379 -22.02 11.98 -31.86
C PRO A 379 -23.46 11.51 -31.60
N GLN A 380 -23.93 11.69 -30.36
CA GLN A 380 -25.30 11.35 -29.94
C GLN A 380 -25.80 12.39 -28.94
N VAL A 381 -27.05 12.83 -29.11
CA VAL A 381 -27.70 13.71 -28.13
C VAL A 381 -28.04 12.91 -26.88
N LEU A 382 -27.54 13.36 -25.73
CA LEU A 382 -27.78 12.75 -24.41
C LEU A 382 -28.60 13.68 -23.52
N THR A 383 -29.31 13.10 -22.55
CA THR A 383 -29.74 13.86 -21.36
C THR A 383 -28.55 14.09 -20.42
N ALA A 384 -28.59 15.15 -19.62
CA ALA A 384 -27.55 15.44 -18.64
C ALA A 384 -27.31 14.28 -17.66
N GLN A 385 -28.38 13.62 -17.20
CA GLN A 385 -28.27 12.47 -16.30
C GLN A 385 -27.68 11.24 -17.00
N GLN A 386 -28.00 10.98 -18.27
CA GLN A 386 -27.37 9.88 -19.02
C GLN A 386 -25.87 10.08 -19.12
N LEU A 387 -25.41 11.30 -19.46
CA LEU A 387 -23.98 11.61 -19.51
C LEU A 387 -23.31 11.35 -18.15
N CYS A 388 -23.88 11.86 -17.06
CA CYS A 388 -23.32 11.64 -15.73
C CYS A 388 -23.28 10.16 -15.32
N ASN A 389 -24.30 9.37 -15.67
CA ASN A 389 -24.37 7.95 -15.32
C ASN A 389 -23.36 7.09 -16.09
N LEU A 390 -22.82 7.57 -17.23
CA LEU A 390 -21.76 6.89 -17.97
C LEU A 390 -20.38 7.09 -17.34
N LEU A 391 -20.22 8.13 -16.53
CA LEU A 391 -18.94 8.56 -15.98
C LEU A 391 -18.80 8.07 -14.54
N ARG A 392 -17.57 7.67 -14.19
CA ARG A 392 -17.23 7.28 -12.82
C ARG A 392 -16.96 8.50 -11.94
N PRO A 393 -17.06 8.36 -10.61
CA PRO A 393 -16.67 9.43 -9.69
C PRO A 393 -15.21 9.84 -9.86
N LEU A 394 -14.93 11.13 -9.70
CA LEU A 394 -13.58 11.67 -9.64
C LEU A 394 -12.87 11.15 -8.38
N THR A 395 -11.59 10.82 -8.51
CA THR A 395 -10.75 10.36 -7.39
C THR A 395 -9.55 11.28 -7.21
N PRO A 396 -9.06 11.47 -5.97
CA PRO A 396 -7.86 12.27 -5.75
C PRO A 396 -6.62 11.54 -6.28
N ARG A 397 -5.61 12.30 -6.69
CA ARG A 397 -4.32 11.71 -7.09
C ARG A 397 -3.34 11.78 -5.92
N LEU A 398 -2.71 10.65 -5.63
CA LEU A 398 -1.64 10.56 -4.62
C LEU A 398 -0.28 10.86 -5.26
N TYR A 399 0.55 11.61 -4.53
CA TYR A 399 1.93 11.93 -4.89
C TYR A 399 2.85 11.65 -3.70
N SER A 400 3.96 10.94 -3.91
CA SER A 400 4.97 10.76 -2.87
C SER A 400 5.50 12.12 -2.43
N ILE A 401 5.49 12.37 -1.10
CA ILE A 401 5.93 13.66 -0.55
C ILE A 401 7.43 13.82 -0.75
N ALA A 402 7.82 14.99 -1.23
CA ALA A 402 9.19 15.36 -1.61
C ALA A 402 9.92 16.21 -0.58
N SER A 403 9.36 16.38 0.62
CA SER A 403 9.97 17.12 1.71
C SER A 403 9.92 16.39 3.05
N ALA A 404 10.82 16.76 3.97
CA ALA A 404 10.73 16.42 5.38
C ALA A 404 10.20 17.61 6.17
N GLN A 405 9.20 17.38 7.01
CA GLN A 405 8.61 18.44 7.83
C GLN A 405 9.63 19.04 8.82
N GLU A 406 10.63 18.26 9.21
CA GLU A 406 11.78 18.71 10.01
C GLU A 406 12.62 19.79 9.31
N GLU A 407 12.61 19.85 7.98
CA GLU A 407 13.34 20.83 7.18
C GLU A 407 12.45 22.01 6.76
N VAL A 408 11.23 21.72 6.30
CA VAL A 408 10.37 22.72 5.65
C VAL A 408 9.28 23.31 6.57
N GLY A 409 9.17 22.83 7.81
CA GLY A 409 8.20 23.36 8.79
C GLY A 409 6.76 23.05 8.42
N ASP A 410 5.92 24.08 8.27
CA ASP A 410 4.50 23.92 7.94
C ASP A 410 4.26 23.97 6.42
N GLU A 411 5.13 23.33 5.63
CA GLU A 411 4.96 23.15 4.19
C GLU A 411 4.92 21.67 3.83
N VAL A 412 4.31 21.30 2.69
CA VAL A 412 4.46 19.97 2.09
C VAL A 412 4.78 20.10 0.61
N HIS A 413 5.77 19.33 0.15
CA HIS A 413 6.28 19.44 -1.22
C HIS A 413 5.96 18.18 -2.02
N ILE A 414 5.72 18.30 -3.31
CA ILE A 414 5.58 17.17 -4.24
C ILE A 414 6.35 17.42 -5.54
N THR A 415 6.67 16.33 -6.25
CA THR A 415 7.30 16.38 -7.58
C THR A 415 6.35 15.79 -8.63
N VAL A 416 5.89 16.60 -9.58
CA VAL A 416 4.83 16.22 -10.53
C VAL A 416 5.35 16.31 -11.95
N ALA A 417 5.30 15.19 -12.68
CA ALA A 417 5.48 15.20 -14.13
C ALA A 417 4.13 15.47 -14.81
N LEU A 418 4.13 16.39 -15.77
CA LEU A 418 2.98 16.59 -16.65
C LEU A 418 2.78 15.35 -17.53
N VAL A 419 1.55 14.86 -17.55
CA VAL A 419 1.11 13.85 -18.52
C VAL A 419 0.43 14.61 -19.65
N GLU A 420 0.98 14.51 -20.85
CA GLU A 420 0.43 15.09 -22.06
C GLU A 420 0.63 14.14 -23.24
N TYR A 421 -0.36 14.07 -24.13
CA TYR A 421 -0.32 13.23 -25.33
C TYR A 421 -1.23 13.81 -26.41
N GLU A 422 -0.95 13.46 -27.67
CA GLU A 422 -1.75 13.89 -28.82
C GLU A 422 -2.60 12.74 -29.35
N GLN A 423 -3.86 13.02 -29.64
CA GLN A 423 -4.77 12.07 -30.25
C GLN A 423 -5.68 12.81 -31.24
N ASP A 424 -5.72 12.37 -32.50
CA ASP A 424 -6.42 13.06 -33.61
C ASP A 424 -6.09 14.57 -33.68
N THR A 425 -4.81 14.95 -33.54
CA THR A 425 -4.29 16.35 -33.50
C THR A 425 -4.73 17.19 -32.29
N ILE A 426 -5.46 16.59 -31.35
CA ILE A 426 -5.90 17.25 -30.12
C ILE A 426 -4.94 16.88 -29.00
N GLN A 427 -4.49 17.89 -28.28
CA GLN A 427 -3.61 17.74 -27.14
C GLN A 427 -4.44 17.44 -25.88
N TYR A 428 -4.15 16.31 -25.24
CA TYR A 428 -4.74 15.86 -24.00
C TYR A 428 -3.75 15.97 -22.86
N GLN A 429 -4.28 16.15 -21.65
CA GLN A 429 -3.50 16.21 -20.43
C GLN A 429 -4.09 15.24 -19.40
N GLY A 430 -3.24 14.72 -18.52
CA GLY A 430 -3.71 14.01 -17.33
C GLY A 430 -4.54 14.93 -16.44
N GLY A 431 -5.59 14.42 -15.82
CA GLY A 431 -6.51 15.23 -15.01
C GLY A 431 -5.79 16.03 -13.91
N ALA A 432 -5.12 15.31 -12.99
CA ALA A 432 -4.39 15.93 -11.88
C ALA A 432 -3.09 16.65 -12.32
N SER A 433 -2.30 16.04 -13.19
CA SER A 433 -1.04 16.63 -13.63
C SER A 433 -1.26 17.88 -14.49
N GLY A 434 -2.25 17.89 -15.39
CA GLY A 434 -2.66 19.09 -16.12
C GLY A 434 -3.19 20.18 -15.19
N TYR A 435 -4.00 19.81 -14.18
CA TYR A 435 -4.51 20.76 -13.18
C TYR A 435 -3.36 21.46 -12.44
N LEU A 436 -2.46 20.68 -11.84
CA LEU A 436 -1.33 21.21 -11.06
C LEU A 436 -0.30 21.97 -11.90
N ASN A 437 0.00 21.51 -13.12
CA ASN A 437 1.11 22.09 -13.91
C ASN A 437 0.67 23.22 -14.85
N ARG A 438 -0.58 23.23 -15.31
CA ARG A 438 -1.03 24.19 -16.34
C ARG A 438 -2.10 25.15 -15.86
N ARG A 439 -2.85 24.81 -14.81
CA ARG A 439 -4.04 25.57 -14.39
C ARG A 439 -3.94 26.19 -13.01
N LEU A 440 -2.90 25.88 -12.24
CA LEU A 440 -2.65 26.47 -10.92
C LEU A 440 -1.36 27.27 -10.89
N GLU A 441 -1.40 28.40 -10.20
CA GLU A 441 -0.27 29.28 -9.94
C GLU A 441 -0.07 29.46 -8.42
N ALA A 442 1.02 30.13 -8.04
CA ALA A 442 1.23 30.48 -6.64
C ALA A 442 0.13 31.43 -6.15
N GLY A 443 -0.43 31.15 -4.98
CA GLY A 443 -1.57 31.85 -4.39
C GLY A 443 -2.92 31.17 -4.64
N ASP A 444 -3.01 30.19 -5.54
CA ASP A 444 -4.23 29.40 -5.72
C ASP A 444 -4.44 28.38 -4.60
N GLU A 445 -5.70 27.98 -4.39
CA GLU A 445 -6.10 27.01 -3.38
C GLU A 445 -6.37 25.63 -3.98
N VAL A 446 -6.00 24.59 -3.23
CA VAL A 446 -6.28 23.19 -3.58
C VAL A 446 -6.57 22.34 -2.36
N ASP A 447 -7.52 21.41 -2.51
CA ASP A 447 -7.91 20.48 -1.48
C ASP A 447 -6.94 19.30 -1.41
N ILE A 448 -6.31 19.12 -0.25
CA ILE A 448 -5.27 18.13 0.00
C ILE A 448 -5.54 17.31 1.28
N PHE A 449 -4.92 16.13 1.36
CA PHE A 449 -4.87 15.34 2.59
C PHE A 449 -3.60 14.48 2.61
N ILE A 450 -3.20 14.02 3.81
CA ILE A 450 -2.06 13.11 3.96
C ILE A 450 -2.58 11.67 3.98
N GLU A 451 -2.03 10.83 3.10
CA GLU A 451 -2.19 9.38 3.15
C GLU A 451 -0.94 8.77 3.80
N PRO A 452 -1.03 8.32 5.06
CA PRO A 452 0.13 7.80 5.77
C PRO A 452 0.58 6.43 5.25
N SER A 453 1.90 6.27 5.09
CA SER A 453 2.55 5.01 4.75
C SER A 453 3.18 4.37 5.99
N ALA A 454 2.74 3.17 6.37
CA ALA A 454 3.31 2.50 7.54
C ALA A 454 4.73 1.97 7.27
N HIS A 455 4.99 1.55 6.03
CA HIS A 455 6.14 0.73 5.70
C HIS A 455 7.23 1.48 4.96
N PHE A 456 6.88 2.47 4.12
CA PHE A 456 7.87 3.24 3.35
C PHE A 456 8.52 4.31 4.23
N ARG A 457 9.55 3.92 4.99
CA ARG A 457 10.16 4.74 6.06
C ARG A 457 11.66 4.54 6.16
N LEU A 458 12.36 5.58 6.60
CA LEU A 458 13.75 5.49 7.04
C LEU A 458 13.92 4.47 8.18
N PRO A 459 15.09 3.82 8.31
CA PRO A 459 15.37 2.92 9.42
C PRO A 459 15.31 3.66 10.77
N GLN A 460 14.94 2.96 11.84
CA GLN A 460 14.92 3.53 13.19
C GLN A 460 16.33 3.90 13.67
N ASP A 461 17.33 3.09 13.33
CA ASP A 461 18.72 3.38 13.62
C ASP A 461 19.30 4.32 12.55
N ALA A 462 19.59 5.55 12.97
CA ALA A 462 20.17 6.61 12.15
C ALA A 462 21.51 6.25 11.48
N GLN A 463 22.23 5.23 11.98
CA GLN A 463 23.50 4.77 11.40
C GLN A 463 23.33 3.70 10.32
N THR A 464 22.11 3.16 10.17
CA THR A 464 21.83 2.12 9.16
C THR A 464 22.00 2.70 7.76
N PRO A 465 22.80 2.07 6.87
CA PRO A 465 22.96 2.56 5.51
C PRO A 465 21.65 2.45 4.71
N ILE A 466 21.41 3.37 3.79
CA ILE A 466 20.27 3.31 2.87
C ILE A 466 20.71 3.38 1.41
N ILE A 467 20.02 2.63 0.57
CA ILE A 467 20.20 2.60 -0.88
C ILE A 467 18.86 3.00 -1.51
N MET A 468 18.86 4.14 -2.19
CA MET A 468 17.70 4.79 -2.76
C MET A 468 17.77 4.68 -4.28
N ILE A 469 16.84 3.94 -4.89
CA ILE A 469 16.81 3.66 -6.33
C ILE A 469 15.58 4.34 -6.93
N GLY A 470 15.79 5.38 -7.74
CA GLY A 470 14.71 6.20 -8.26
C GLY A 470 14.86 6.52 -9.74
N ALA A 471 13.74 6.65 -10.45
CA ALA A 471 13.74 7.16 -11.82
C ALA A 471 12.69 8.26 -12.01
N GLY A 472 13.05 9.34 -12.70
CA GLY A 472 12.15 10.48 -12.93
C GLY A 472 11.58 11.04 -11.62
N THR A 473 10.25 11.12 -11.50
CA THR A 473 9.59 11.63 -10.27
C THR A 473 9.77 10.73 -9.05
N GLY A 474 10.26 9.48 -9.22
CA GLY A 474 10.60 8.59 -8.11
C GLY A 474 11.75 9.09 -7.23
N ILE A 475 12.37 10.22 -7.57
CA ILE A 475 13.33 10.91 -6.70
C ILE A 475 12.65 11.62 -5.51
N ALA A 476 11.35 11.89 -5.59
CA ALA A 476 10.59 12.67 -4.61
C ALA A 476 10.79 12.18 -3.17
N PRO A 477 10.45 10.93 -2.80
CA PRO A 477 10.58 10.51 -1.41
C PRO A 477 12.04 10.46 -0.94
N PHE A 478 13.01 10.30 -1.85
CA PHE A 478 14.44 10.29 -1.50
C PHE A 478 14.96 11.68 -1.15
N ARG A 479 14.41 12.73 -1.78
CA ARG A 479 14.65 14.10 -1.33
C ARG A 479 14.17 14.28 0.11
N ALA A 480 12.95 13.83 0.42
CA ALA A 480 12.40 13.89 1.77
C ALA A 480 13.25 13.08 2.79
N PHE A 481 13.73 11.90 2.41
CA PHE A 481 14.62 11.09 3.25
C PHE A 481 15.91 11.82 3.59
N MET A 482 16.56 12.42 2.58
CA MET A 482 17.79 13.17 2.80
C MET A 482 17.59 14.43 3.64
N GLN A 483 16.51 15.18 3.40
CA GLN A 483 16.17 16.34 4.23
C GLN A 483 16.00 15.94 5.70
N LYS A 484 15.30 14.84 5.98
CA LYS A 484 15.13 14.36 7.36
C LYS A 484 16.46 13.92 7.98
N ARG A 485 17.30 13.22 7.24
CA ARG A 485 18.63 12.81 7.75
C ARG A 485 19.50 14.03 8.05
N ASP A 486 19.51 15.03 7.16
CA ASP A 486 20.32 16.23 7.35
C ASP A 486 19.81 17.09 8.50
N ALA A 487 18.50 17.35 8.58
CA ALA A 487 17.87 18.13 9.65
C ALA A 487 18.03 17.51 11.05
N GLN A 488 18.27 16.20 11.13
CA GLN A 488 18.49 15.46 12.38
C GLN A 488 19.94 15.04 12.59
N ASP A 489 20.88 15.56 11.79
CA ASP A 489 22.31 15.21 11.85
C ASP A 489 22.58 13.69 11.81
N GLN A 490 21.76 12.93 11.09
CA GLN A 490 21.95 11.49 10.94
C GLN A 490 23.10 11.21 9.95
N GLU A 491 24.13 10.52 10.45
CA GLU A 491 25.38 10.29 9.72
C GLU A 491 25.45 8.94 8.97
N GLY A 492 24.42 8.10 9.06
CA GLY A 492 24.42 6.82 8.37
C GLY A 492 24.53 6.98 6.86
N ASP A 493 25.22 6.04 6.22
CA ASP A 493 25.57 6.12 4.80
C ASP A 493 24.35 6.21 3.88
N ASN A 494 24.44 7.07 2.85
CA ASN A 494 23.38 7.30 1.87
C ASN A 494 23.89 7.06 0.45
N TRP A 495 23.20 6.19 -0.29
CA TRP A 495 23.48 5.97 -1.70
C TRP A 495 22.25 6.27 -2.57
N LEU A 496 22.38 7.23 -3.48
CA LEU A 496 21.38 7.50 -4.50
C LEU A 496 21.76 6.85 -5.85
N ILE A 497 20.91 5.97 -6.35
CA ILE A 497 20.97 5.45 -7.71
C ILE A 497 19.79 6.07 -8.47
N PHE A 498 20.07 7.06 -9.31
CA PHE A 498 19.01 7.85 -9.96
C PHE A 498 19.11 7.81 -11.48
N GLY A 499 17.95 7.67 -12.14
CA GLY A 499 17.84 7.65 -13.60
C GLY A 499 16.91 8.72 -14.17
N ASN A 500 17.34 9.40 -15.24
CA ASN A 500 16.44 10.21 -16.07
C ASN A 500 16.87 10.24 -17.53
N GLN A 501 16.27 11.12 -18.34
CA GLN A 501 16.56 11.22 -19.77
C GLN A 501 17.94 11.84 -20.02
N SER A 502 18.17 13.06 -19.55
CA SER A 502 19.45 13.76 -19.74
C SER A 502 19.99 14.37 -18.44
N PHE A 503 21.32 14.36 -18.28
CA PHE A 503 22.00 15.07 -17.19
C PHE A 503 21.74 16.58 -17.23
N LYS A 504 21.74 17.17 -18.43
CA LYS A 504 21.66 18.63 -18.59
C LYS A 504 20.23 19.13 -18.45
N ASP A 505 19.27 18.37 -18.99
CA ASP A 505 17.90 18.85 -19.13
C ASP A 505 16.98 18.36 -18.01
N ASP A 506 17.30 17.24 -17.36
CA ASP A 506 16.36 16.52 -16.50
C ASP A 506 16.95 16.05 -15.17
N PHE A 507 18.07 16.61 -14.73
CA PHE A 507 18.61 16.29 -13.41
C PHE A 507 17.83 17.04 -12.31
N LEU A 508 16.74 16.41 -11.86
CA LEU A 508 15.85 16.94 -10.84
C LEU A 508 16.61 17.21 -9.53
N TYR A 509 16.42 18.41 -8.96
CA TYR A 509 17.06 18.86 -7.72
C TYR A 509 18.60 18.81 -7.73
N GLN A 510 19.23 18.98 -8.89
CA GLN A 510 20.69 18.85 -9.09
C GLN A 510 21.53 19.58 -8.02
N LEU A 511 21.17 20.82 -7.68
CA LEU A 511 21.94 21.62 -6.73
C LEU A 511 21.91 21.04 -5.32
N GLU A 512 20.77 20.52 -4.88
CA GLU A 512 20.62 19.89 -3.56
C GLU A 512 21.50 18.63 -3.47
N TRP A 513 21.48 17.78 -4.50
CA TRP A 513 22.33 16.57 -4.52
C TRP A 513 23.82 16.89 -4.54
N GLN A 514 24.23 17.95 -5.23
CA GLN A 514 25.62 18.41 -5.23
C GLN A 514 26.04 18.93 -3.85
N GLN A 515 25.15 19.63 -3.15
CA GLN A 515 25.41 20.11 -1.79
C GLN A 515 25.54 18.94 -0.81
N LEU A 516 24.63 17.96 -0.86
CA LEU A 516 24.67 16.75 -0.04
C LEU A 516 25.92 15.90 -0.31
N ALA A 517 26.37 15.82 -1.57
CA ALA A 517 27.62 15.14 -1.90
C ALA A 517 28.84 15.90 -1.34
N LYS A 518 28.82 17.23 -1.39
CA LYS A 518 29.92 18.07 -0.86
C LYS A 518 30.00 18.05 0.66
N SER A 519 28.87 17.94 1.36
CA SER A 519 28.81 17.79 2.81
C SER A 519 29.03 16.34 3.28
N GLU A 520 29.32 15.41 2.35
CA GLU A 520 29.50 13.98 2.62
C GLU A 520 28.26 13.28 3.21
N ARG A 521 27.09 13.96 3.21
CA ARG A 521 25.80 13.35 3.57
C ARG A 521 25.35 12.33 2.53
N LEU A 522 25.60 12.59 1.24
CA LEU A 522 25.41 11.63 0.17
C LEU A 522 26.72 10.86 -0.07
N SER A 523 26.92 9.79 0.71
CA SER A 523 28.15 8.97 0.67
C SER A 523 28.46 8.37 -0.69
N ARG A 524 27.43 8.07 -1.50
CA ARG A 524 27.59 7.51 -2.85
C ARG A 524 26.46 7.92 -3.80
N TYR A 525 26.78 8.01 -5.08
CA TYR A 525 25.78 8.26 -6.12
C TYR A 525 26.11 7.55 -7.43
N SER A 526 25.09 7.06 -8.11
CA SER A 526 25.19 6.39 -9.41
C SER A 526 24.08 6.87 -10.34
N PHE A 527 24.44 7.68 -11.33
CA PHE A 527 23.45 8.30 -12.22
C PHE A 527 23.34 7.59 -13.58
N ALA A 528 22.11 7.42 -14.06
CA ALA A 528 21.78 6.79 -15.34
C ALA A 528 21.04 7.77 -16.26
N TRP A 529 21.64 8.05 -17.42
CA TRP A 529 21.08 8.97 -18.42
C TRP A 529 20.70 8.20 -19.67
N SER A 530 19.42 8.11 -19.99
CA SER A 530 18.94 7.27 -21.09
C SER A 530 19.09 7.90 -22.47
N ARG A 531 19.42 9.19 -22.57
CA ARG A 531 19.48 9.95 -23.84
C ARG A 531 20.78 10.72 -24.07
N ASP A 532 21.74 10.70 -23.14
CA ASP A 532 23.01 11.42 -23.29
C ASP A 532 24.00 10.72 -24.22
N GLN A 533 23.73 9.45 -24.58
CA GLN A 533 24.54 8.65 -25.48
C GLN A 533 23.67 7.70 -26.32
N GLN A 534 24.28 7.03 -27.31
CA GLN A 534 23.57 6.13 -28.24
C GLN A 534 22.95 4.93 -27.52
N GLU A 535 23.64 4.36 -26.54
CA GLU A 535 23.14 3.25 -25.72
C GLU A 535 22.31 3.77 -24.54
N LYS A 536 21.12 3.22 -24.34
CA LYS A 536 20.27 3.64 -23.22
C LYS A 536 20.79 3.08 -21.91
N VAL A 537 21.16 3.97 -20.99
CA VAL A 537 21.60 3.59 -19.63
C VAL A 537 20.48 3.86 -18.64
N TYR A 538 20.09 2.83 -17.89
CA TYR A 538 19.04 2.89 -16.88
C TYR A 538 19.58 2.47 -15.50
N VAL A 539 18.78 2.61 -14.46
CA VAL A 539 19.18 2.34 -13.06
C VAL A 539 19.60 0.88 -12.84
N GLN A 540 18.94 -0.09 -13.50
CA GLN A 540 19.32 -1.49 -13.43
C GLN A 540 20.74 -1.75 -13.98
N HIS A 541 21.16 -1.03 -15.01
CA HIS A 541 22.53 -1.14 -15.52
C HIS A 541 23.53 -0.61 -14.49
N LYS A 542 23.17 0.42 -13.71
CA LYS A 542 24.00 0.93 -12.62
C LYS A 542 24.05 -0.03 -11.44
N LEU A 543 22.96 -0.71 -11.12
CA LEU A 543 22.95 -1.77 -10.10
C LEU A 543 23.92 -2.89 -10.44
N LEU A 544 23.86 -3.40 -11.68
CA LEU A 544 24.77 -4.43 -12.17
C LEU A 544 26.23 -3.96 -12.16
N GLN A 545 26.49 -2.73 -12.64
CA GLN A 545 27.83 -2.14 -12.63
C GLN A 545 28.42 -2.02 -11.21
N GLU A 546 27.58 -1.74 -10.23
CA GLU A 546 27.95 -1.49 -8.84
C GLU A 546 27.74 -2.72 -7.94
N GLY A 547 27.56 -3.91 -8.53
CA GLY A 547 27.10 -5.13 -7.86
C GLY A 547 27.88 -5.47 -6.59
N THR A 548 29.22 -5.46 -6.65
CA THR A 548 30.07 -5.72 -5.49
C THR A 548 29.81 -4.75 -4.34
N GLN A 549 29.66 -3.46 -4.63
CA GLN A 549 29.44 -2.45 -3.58
C GLN A 549 28.02 -2.55 -3.02
N LEU A 550 27.03 -2.84 -3.88
CA LEU A 550 25.65 -3.09 -3.49
C LEU A 550 25.56 -4.28 -2.52
N TRP A 551 26.18 -5.41 -2.88
CA TRP A 551 26.23 -6.60 -2.02
C TRP A 551 26.89 -6.30 -0.66
N GLN A 552 28.02 -5.59 -0.65
CA GLN A 552 28.68 -5.18 0.60
C GLN A 552 27.77 -4.35 1.51
N TRP A 553 26.97 -3.43 0.96
CA TRP A 553 26.03 -2.63 1.76
C TRP A 553 24.87 -3.48 2.28
N LEU A 554 24.35 -4.41 1.48
CA LEU A 554 23.34 -5.37 1.95
C LEU A 554 23.85 -6.21 3.13
N GLN A 555 25.12 -6.64 3.10
CA GLN A 555 25.76 -7.34 4.21
C GLN A 555 25.98 -6.47 5.46
N ARG A 556 26.07 -5.14 5.30
CA ARG A 556 26.13 -4.16 6.40
C ARG A 556 24.77 -3.85 7.00
N GLY A 557 23.70 -4.50 6.56
CA GLY A 557 22.35 -4.25 7.07
C GLY A 557 21.61 -3.14 6.32
N ALA A 558 22.08 -2.69 5.15
CA ALA A 558 21.46 -1.59 4.43
C ALA A 558 19.97 -1.84 4.12
N HIS A 559 19.18 -0.77 4.15
CA HIS A 559 17.81 -0.75 3.66
C HIS A 559 17.78 -0.28 2.20
N LEU A 560 16.96 -0.95 1.40
CA LEU A 560 16.80 -0.76 -0.03
C LEU A 560 15.42 -0.17 -0.31
N TYR A 561 15.39 0.92 -1.06
CA TYR A 561 14.17 1.61 -1.44
C TYR A 561 14.12 1.78 -2.96
N VAL A 562 12.99 1.45 -3.58
CA VAL A 562 12.77 1.63 -5.01
C VAL A 562 11.53 2.50 -5.23
N CYS A 563 11.64 3.55 -6.02
CA CYS A 563 10.52 4.44 -6.32
C CYS A 563 10.47 4.85 -7.80
N GLY A 564 9.27 4.82 -8.39
CA GLY A 564 9.04 5.20 -9.79
C GLY A 564 8.07 4.26 -10.52
N ASP A 565 8.29 4.06 -11.81
CA ASP A 565 7.41 3.29 -12.71
C ASP A 565 7.28 1.82 -12.29
N ALA A 566 6.05 1.39 -11.96
CA ALA A 566 5.76 0.02 -11.53
C ALA A 566 5.87 -1.00 -12.67
N SER A 567 5.41 -0.64 -13.88
CA SER A 567 5.24 -1.59 -14.97
C SER A 567 6.53 -2.06 -15.62
N ARG A 568 7.58 -1.24 -15.68
CA ARG A 568 8.87 -1.59 -16.31
C ARG A 568 10.04 -1.44 -15.34
N MET A 569 10.23 -0.25 -14.77
CA MET A 569 11.45 0.06 -14.01
C MET A 569 11.59 -0.85 -12.78
N ALA A 570 10.51 -1.03 -12.01
CA ALA A 570 10.56 -1.85 -10.81
C ALA A 570 10.88 -3.33 -11.10
N LYS A 571 10.33 -3.89 -12.18
CA LYS A 571 10.59 -5.28 -12.63
C LYS A 571 12.06 -5.45 -13.05
N ASP A 572 12.59 -4.50 -13.82
CA ASP A 572 13.99 -4.52 -14.26
C ASP A 572 14.97 -4.36 -13.08
N VAL A 573 14.64 -3.51 -12.10
CA VAL A 573 15.42 -3.33 -10.88
C VAL A 573 15.43 -4.59 -10.04
N GLU A 574 14.28 -5.23 -9.84
CA GLU A 574 14.20 -6.50 -9.11
C GLU A 574 15.04 -7.60 -9.78
N ALA A 575 14.95 -7.73 -11.10
CA ALA A 575 15.77 -8.67 -11.85
C ALA A 575 17.28 -8.42 -11.65
N ALA A 576 17.71 -7.16 -11.73
CA ALA A 576 19.12 -6.80 -11.50
C ALA A 576 19.56 -7.04 -10.05
N LEU A 577 18.69 -6.81 -9.06
CA LEU A 577 18.98 -7.12 -7.66
C LEU A 577 19.20 -8.61 -7.46
N LEU A 578 18.31 -9.45 -8.00
CA LEU A 578 18.44 -10.91 -7.94
C LEU A 578 19.73 -11.39 -8.60
N GLU A 579 20.11 -10.81 -9.75
CA GLU A 579 21.37 -11.13 -10.42
C GLU A 579 22.60 -10.76 -9.57
N VAL A 580 22.61 -9.57 -8.97
CA VAL A 580 23.71 -9.15 -8.07
C VAL A 580 23.77 -10.06 -6.84
N ILE A 581 22.64 -10.35 -6.20
CA ILE A 581 22.58 -11.22 -5.01
C ILE A 581 23.09 -12.62 -5.34
N ALA A 582 22.68 -13.19 -6.47
CA ALA A 582 23.14 -14.51 -6.91
C ALA A 582 24.65 -14.53 -7.20
N SER A 583 25.14 -13.56 -7.98
CA SER A 583 26.53 -13.52 -8.43
C SER A 583 27.52 -13.15 -7.32
N GLU A 584 27.29 -12.06 -6.59
CA GLU A 584 28.19 -11.57 -5.54
C GLU A 584 28.03 -12.36 -4.22
N GLY A 585 26.85 -12.91 -3.96
CA GLY A 585 26.58 -13.76 -2.81
C GLY A 585 26.97 -15.23 -3.01
N GLY A 586 27.25 -15.65 -4.25
CA GLY A 586 27.47 -17.07 -4.57
C GLY A 586 26.24 -17.94 -4.31
N LEU A 587 25.04 -17.36 -4.45
CA LEU A 587 23.76 -17.99 -4.17
C LEU A 587 23.14 -18.58 -5.45
N SER A 588 22.33 -19.62 -5.31
CA SER A 588 21.49 -20.07 -6.40
C SER A 588 20.38 -19.05 -6.68
N VAL A 589 19.72 -19.14 -7.84
CA VAL A 589 18.59 -18.25 -8.17
C VAL A 589 17.46 -18.37 -7.15
N ASP A 590 17.15 -19.60 -6.71
CA ASP A 590 16.11 -19.84 -5.70
C ASP A 590 16.52 -19.26 -4.32
N ASP A 591 17.81 -19.31 -3.95
CA ASP A 591 18.30 -18.74 -2.70
C ASP A 591 18.39 -17.21 -2.76
N ALA A 592 18.68 -16.62 -3.93
CA ALA A 592 18.68 -15.18 -4.13
C ALA A 592 17.26 -14.58 -4.01
N ASP A 593 16.25 -15.25 -4.56
CA ASP A 593 14.84 -14.88 -4.39
C ASP A 593 14.42 -14.99 -2.92
N ALA A 594 14.79 -16.07 -2.23
CA ALA A 594 14.54 -16.22 -0.80
C ALA A 594 15.22 -15.13 0.05
N TYR A 595 16.45 -14.73 -0.30
CA TYR A 595 17.16 -13.63 0.37
C TYR A 595 16.43 -12.29 0.16
N LEU A 596 15.98 -12.02 -1.06
CA LEU A 596 15.25 -10.78 -1.35
C LEU A 596 13.88 -10.76 -0.64
N ASP A 597 13.20 -11.89 -0.55
CA ASP A 597 11.96 -12.03 0.24
C ASP A 597 12.22 -11.84 1.74
N GLU A 598 13.33 -12.32 2.28
CA GLU A 598 13.73 -12.03 3.68
C GLU A 598 13.95 -10.52 3.90
N LEU A 599 14.54 -9.82 2.92
CA LEU A 599 14.65 -8.36 2.98
C LEU A 599 13.27 -7.68 3.00
N ARG A 600 12.29 -8.19 2.24
CA ARG A 600 10.90 -7.68 2.29
C ARG A 600 10.27 -7.92 3.66
N GLU A 601 10.32 -9.15 4.16
CA GLU A 601 9.74 -9.54 5.47
C GLU A 601 10.38 -8.81 6.66
N SER A 602 11.65 -8.40 6.53
CA SER A 602 12.36 -7.61 7.54
C SER A 602 12.24 -6.09 7.32
N HIS A 603 11.40 -5.65 6.38
CA HIS A 603 11.22 -4.24 5.98
C HIS A 603 12.53 -3.54 5.55
N ARG A 604 13.49 -4.33 5.05
CA ARG A 604 14.76 -3.85 4.50
C ARG A 604 14.73 -3.70 2.98
N TYR A 605 13.71 -4.20 2.29
CA TYR A 605 13.44 -3.89 0.89
C TYR A 605 12.01 -3.36 0.76
N GLN A 606 11.88 -2.12 0.30
CA GLN A 606 10.61 -1.39 0.24
C GLN A 606 10.45 -0.73 -1.13
N ARG A 607 9.22 -0.73 -1.65
CA ARG A 607 8.88 -0.17 -2.96
C ARG A 607 7.73 0.83 -2.83
N ASP A 608 7.89 2.00 -3.43
CA ASP A 608 6.83 3.00 -3.65
C ASP A 608 6.73 3.24 -5.15
N VAL A 609 5.99 2.37 -5.83
CA VAL A 609 5.89 2.33 -7.29
C VAL A 609 4.45 2.49 -7.74
N TYR A 610 4.25 3.16 -8.87
CA TYR A 610 2.94 3.61 -9.36
C TYR A 610 2.82 3.62 -10.88
#